data_AF-A0A0N1GWS6-F1
#
_entry.id   AF-A0A0N1GWS6-F1
#
_cell.length_a   1.000
_cell.length_b   1.000
_cell.length_c   1.000
_cell.angle_alpha   90.00
_cell.angle_beta   90.00
_cell.angle_gamma   90.00
#
_symmetry.space_group_name_H-M   'P 1'
#
loop_
_entity.id
_entity.type
_entity.pdbx_description
1 polymer ?
#
loop_
_entity_poly.entity_id
_entity_poly.type
_entity_poly.pdbx_seq_one_letter_code
_entity_poly.pdbx_strand_id
1 'polypeptide(L)'
;MSSVASAPLPTTNGIHDSHTASVKPSVMVHSEVDTQLVQKLQGKVVVVTGGSSGIGLATLNLFAAKGALIVNGDIQPPPDFDGKGSSSITHEKTDVTKWADLCSLFEKAKTLHGRVDHVFANAGIAPGDTYMSLQVDDRGQLLEPSHLVMDVNLKALVNTVALAVHHIRPRARDDVGSIVITASESSYQRYLPTEYAVSKHGALGLIRAMHANVRHHDLSIRVNGIMPSWTATGMVPVELMDALGFPWQPAEAVASAVGLLMADESRDGQVLYVAKGNIKEVDEAILLKAACQVQDVDRLTANEEYLKLIAAIANDMEWNRCSACAGDFEYGYPQGKKCPRCGKGVVRWAKANLVVSGKSGNKDQDQAKPVFEGETSRRRIANIKPPTDVALATSTKASQQSTPAPRPGGLIFDPVTQLSTYATDRNQDNMRYSTDAGQEGGRAEGLDDAIAADAIRVLVERFRAHEETIRARNVEIRAHQETIRARDVEIRAHQEMIRARDVEIRALQEDNRALKKRKIGEA
;
A
#
# COMPACT_ATOMS: atom_id res chain seq x y z
N MET A 1 -25.27 63.28 1.23
CA MET A 1 -25.99 63.34 2.51
C MET A 1 -25.58 62.12 3.33
N SER A 2 -24.84 62.35 4.43
CA SER A 2 -24.60 61.49 5.63
C SER A 2 -24.20 60.03 5.38
N SER A 3 -22.96 59.53 5.54
CA SER A 3 -21.93 59.62 6.62
C SER A 3 -22.44 59.42 8.05
N VAL A 4 -22.22 58.24 8.62
CA VAL A 4 -22.25 58.04 10.08
C VAL A 4 -20.91 57.45 10.52
N ALA A 5 -20.26 58.21 11.39
CA ALA A 5 -18.96 57.96 11.99
C ALA A 5 -19.08 57.11 13.26
N SER A 6 -17.90 56.63 13.68
CA SER A 6 -17.56 55.80 14.83
C SER A 6 -17.87 56.39 16.22
N ALA A 7 -17.92 55.51 17.23
CA ALA A 7 -17.65 55.84 18.63
C ALA A 7 -16.81 54.70 19.30
N PRO A 8 -15.71 55.02 20.03
CA PRO A 8 -14.82 54.04 20.68
C PRO A 8 -15.00 53.97 22.21
N LEU A 9 -14.33 53.00 22.87
CA LEU A 9 -13.61 53.04 24.19
C LEU A 9 -13.60 51.65 24.88
N PRO A 10 -12.68 51.34 25.85
CA PRO A 10 -11.66 52.20 26.46
C PRO A 10 -10.22 51.66 26.47
N THR A 11 -9.29 52.61 26.49
CA THR A 11 -7.86 52.46 26.81
C THR A 11 -7.63 52.41 28.32
N THR A 12 -6.81 51.49 28.79
CA THR A 12 -6.09 51.62 30.06
C THR A 12 -4.60 51.77 29.78
N ASN A 13 -4.07 52.95 30.07
CA ASN A 13 -2.65 53.23 30.14
C ASN A 13 -2.11 52.88 31.54
N GLY A 14 -0.92 52.27 31.56
CA GLY A 14 0.13 52.66 32.49
C GLY A 14 0.33 51.81 33.75
N ILE A 15 1.16 50.77 33.63
CA ILE A 15 2.25 50.53 34.59
C ILE A 15 3.53 50.27 33.78
N HIS A 16 4.53 51.12 34.01
CA HIS A 16 5.84 51.14 33.37
C HIS A 16 6.78 50.05 33.91
N ASP A 17 7.59 49.53 32.99
CA ASP A 17 8.99 49.11 33.09
C ASP A 17 9.41 48.03 34.10
N SER A 18 9.85 46.88 33.58
CA SER A 18 11.29 46.54 33.60
C SER A 18 11.58 45.28 32.78
N HIS A 19 12.52 45.41 31.83
CA HIS A 19 13.38 44.36 31.27
C HIS A 19 12.74 42.99 30.94
N THR A 20 12.28 42.82 29.70
CA THR A 20 12.31 41.51 29.05
C THR A 20 13.22 41.61 27.83
N ALA A 21 14.45 41.14 28.01
CA ALA A 21 15.34 40.82 26.90
C ALA A 21 14.57 39.98 25.88
N SER A 22 14.75 40.30 24.60
CA SER A 22 14.29 39.47 23.48
C SER A 22 14.96 38.10 23.60
N VAL A 23 14.28 37.18 24.28
CA VAL A 23 14.65 35.76 24.29
C VAL A 23 14.20 35.23 22.93
N LYS A 24 15.15 35.11 22.00
CA LYS A 24 14.99 34.20 20.86
C LYS A 24 14.55 32.85 21.43
N PRO A 25 13.49 32.21 20.94
CA PRO A 25 13.18 30.86 21.37
C PRO A 25 14.28 29.95 20.81
N SER A 26 15.32 29.74 21.61
CA SER A 26 16.20 28.59 21.46
C SER A 26 15.32 27.37 21.68
N VAL A 27 14.85 26.80 20.57
CA VAL A 27 14.23 25.47 20.53
C VAL A 27 15.30 24.50 21.02
N MET A 28 15.38 24.30 22.33
CA MET A 28 16.16 23.21 22.90
C MET A 28 15.47 21.91 22.49
N VAL A 29 16.08 21.21 21.54
CA VAL A 29 15.73 19.86 21.14
C VAL A 29 16.09 18.93 22.31
N HIS A 30 15.25 18.89 23.35
CA HIS A 30 15.35 17.86 24.39
C HIS A 30 14.60 16.61 23.93
N SER A 31 15.26 15.85 23.07
CA SER A 31 15.53 14.44 23.35
C SER A 31 16.75 14.10 22.51
N GLU A 32 17.89 13.88 23.16
CA GLU A 32 18.94 13.10 22.53
C GLU A 32 18.28 11.76 22.22
N VAL A 33 17.79 11.59 20.98
CA VAL A 33 17.57 10.24 20.48
C VAL A 33 18.89 9.55 20.70
N ASP A 34 18.84 8.47 21.50
CA ASP A 34 20.02 7.79 21.99
C ASP A 34 20.96 7.59 20.81
N THR A 35 22.03 8.37 20.81
CA THR A 35 22.92 8.44 19.66
C THR A 35 23.59 7.08 19.45
N GLN A 36 23.66 6.27 20.51
CA GLN A 36 24.11 4.88 20.46
C GLN A 36 23.09 3.97 19.77
N LEU A 37 21.79 4.25 19.89
CA LEU A 37 20.77 3.47 19.21
C LEU A 37 20.85 3.67 17.68
N VAL A 38 20.94 4.92 17.21
CA VAL A 38 21.04 5.21 15.76
C VAL A 38 22.36 4.69 15.18
N GLN A 39 23.39 4.49 16.00
CA GLN A 39 24.64 3.83 15.58
C GLN A 39 24.41 2.40 15.05
N LYS A 40 23.33 1.73 15.43
CA LYS A 40 22.96 0.41 14.87
C LYS A 40 22.67 0.44 13.36
N LEU A 41 22.48 1.63 12.76
CA LEU A 41 22.34 1.80 11.33
C LEU A 41 23.67 1.77 10.57
N GLN A 42 24.81 1.71 11.25
CA GLN A 42 26.11 1.62 10.61
C GLN A 42 26.18 0.43 9.65
N GLY A 43 26.56 0.69 8.40
CA GLY A 43 26.66 -0.31 7.34
C GLY A 43 25.32 -0.86 6.83
N LYS A 44 24.18 -0.38 7.35
CA LYS A 44 22.85 -0.72 6.81
C LYS A 44 22.59 0.04 5.52
N VAL A 45 21.92 -0.62 4.57
CA VAL A 45 21.52 -0.01 3.30
C VAL A 45 20.09 0.52 3.41
N VAL A 46 19.94 1.84 3.35
CA VAL A 46 18.67 2.53 3.53
C VAL A 46 18.22 3.14 2.21
N VAL A 47 17.01 2.81 1.75
CA VAL A 47 16.37 3.51 0.63
C VAL A 47 15.44 4.59 1.19
N VAL A 48 15.56 5.81 0.69
CA VAL A 48 14.73 6.95 1.12
C VAL A 48 14.05 7.56 -0.09
N THR A 49 12.75 7.83 -0.01
CA THR A 49 12.05 8.64 -1.02
C THR A 49 11.83 10.06 -0.52
N GLY A 50 12.05 11.07 -1.37
CA GLY A 50 11.92 12.48 -0.97
C GLY A 50 13.01 12.93 0.02
N GLY A 51 14.25 12.46 -0.17
CA GLY A 51 15.37 12.72 0.74
C GLY A 51 16.11 14.03 0.47
N SER A 52 15.75 14.81 -0.55
CA SER A 52 16.55 15.99 -0.95
C SER A 52 16.15 17.29 -0.24
N SER A 53 15.14 17.28 0.63
CA SER A 53 14.78 18.44 1.45
C SER A 53 14.11 18.04 2.76
N GLY A 54 13.94 19.01 3.67
CA GLY A 54 13.13 18.86 4.89
C GLY A 54 13.49 17.64 5.73
N ILE A 55 12.47 16.90 6.16
CA ILE A 55 12.61 15.69 7.01
C ILE A 55 13.48 14.64 6.35
N GLY A 56 13.33 14.44 5.04
CA GLY A 56 14.10 13.47 4.28
C GLY A 56 15.60 13.80 4.32
N LEU A 57 15.96 15.06 4.04
CA LEU A 57 17.35 15.52 4.07
C LEU A 57 17.96 15.44 5.46
N ALA A 58 17.22 15.88 6.49
CA ALA A 58 17.67 15.76 7.88
C ALA A 58 17.92 14.28 8.26
N THR A 59 17.08 13.36 7.75
CA THR A 59 17.25 11.92 7.95
C THR A 59 18.47 11.38 7.21
N LEU A 60 18.68 11.80 5.94
CA LEU A 60 19.88 11.42 5.17
C LEU A 60 21.15 11.80 5.92
N ASN A 61 21.24 13.05 6.38
CA ASN A 61 22.40 13.58 7.08
C ASN A 61 22.66 12.84 8.39
N LEU A 62 21.59 12.59 9.18
CA LEU A 62 21.69 11.83 10.41
C LEU A 62 22.22 10.41 10.16
N PHE A 63 21.68 9.70 9.17
CA PHE A 63 22.05 8.32 8.90
C PHE A 63 23.44 8.20 8.27
N ALA A 64 23.80 9.12 7.38
CA ALA A 64 25.12 9.19 6.77
C ALA A 64 26.20 9.44 7.83
N ALA A 65 25.94 10.34 8.78
CA ALA A 65 26.84 10.61 9.91
C ALA A 65 27.03 9.40 10.83
N LYS A 66 26.14 8.40 10.79
CA LYS A 66 26.28 7.12 11.52
C LYS A 66 26.82 5.98 10.66
N GLY A 67 27.23 6.26 9.42
CA GLY A 67 27.84 5.29 8.51
C GLY A 67 26.83 4.37 7.84
N ALA A 68 25.55 4.74 7.77
CA ALA A 68 24.59 4.06 6.90
C ALA A 68 24.91 4.37 5.42
N LEU A 69 24.62 3.41 4.55
CA LEU A 69 24.72 3.53 3.10
C LEU A 69 23.34 3.88 2.56
N ILE A 70 23.19 5.01 1.88
CA ILE A 70 21.86 5.54 1.57
C ILE A 70 21.69 5.70 0.07
N VAL A 71 20.54 5.24 -0.43
CA VAL A 71 20.10 5.52 -1.80
C VAL A 71 18.84 6.38 -1.74
N ASN A 72 19.02 7.66 -2.06
CA ASN A 72 17.99 8.67 -2.08
C ASN A 72 17.32 8.76 -3.45
N GLY A 73 16.01 8.52 -3.48
CA GLY A 73 15.15 8.75 -4.63
C GLY A 73 14.40 10.06 -4.49
N ASP A 74 14.73 11.03 -5.33
CA ASP A 74 14.08 12.34 -5.36
C ASP A 74 14.21 12.94 -6.77
N ILE A 75 13.29 13.82 -7.17
CA ILE A 75 13.34 14.50 -8.46
C ILE A 75 14.52 15.48 -8.57
N GLN A 76 15.04 15.94 -7.43
CA GLN A 76 16.23 16.77 -7.29
C GLN A 76 17.30 16.05 -6.47
N PRO A 77 18.60 16.27 -6.73
CA PRO A 77 19.65 15.78 -5.83
C PRO A 77 19.59 16.50 -4.47
N PRO A 78 20.09 15.88 -3.39
CA PRO A 78 20.21 16.57 -2.11
C PRO A 78 21.21 17.74 -2.22
N PRO A 79 21.06 18.79 -1.39
CA PRO A 79 22.07 19.86 -1.30
C PRO A 79 23.46 19.28 -1.06
N ASP A 80 24.48 19.88 -1.67
CA ASP A 80 25.88 19.49 -1.58
C ASP A 80 26.21 18.08 -2.13
N PHE A 81 25.28 17.44 -2.85
CA PHE A 81 25.57 16.21 -3.60
C PHE A 81 26.52 16.51 -4.76
N ASP A 82 27.77 16.09 -4.63
CA ASP A 82 28.81 16.31 -5.64
C ASP A 82 28.87 15.23 -6.72
N GLY A 83 28.13 14.13 -6.55
CA GLY A 83 28.11 12.99 -7.47
C GLY A 83 29.43 12.22 -7.58
N LYS A 84 30.43 12.51 -6.75
CA LYS A 84 31.79 11.95 -6.87
C LYS A 84 31.98 10.64 -6.13
N GLY A 85 30.94 10.11 -5.49
CA GLY A 85 30.95 8.80 -4.83
C GLY A 85 31.74 8.74 -3.52
N SER A 86 32.23 9.88 -3.01
CA SER A 86 32.90 9.97 -1.71
C SER A 86 31.94 10.07 -0.53
N SER A 87 30.64 10.29 -0.79
CA SER A 87 29.61 10.35 0.24
C SER A 87 28.89 9.01 0.38
N SER A 88 28.43 8.68 1.59
CA SER A 88 27.59 7.49 1.81
C SER A 88 26.17 7.63 1.26
N ILE A 89 25.85 8.78 0.64
CA ILE A 89 24.58 9.06 -0.01
C ILE A 89 24.77 8.93 -1.53
N THR A 90 23.95 8.09 -2.15
CA THR A 90 23.76 8.06 -3.60
C THR A 90 22.41 8.68 -3.93
N HIS A 91 22.37 9.58 -4.91
CA HIS A 91 21.13 10.07 -5.49
C HIS A 91 20.78 9.32 -6.76
N GLU A 92 19.53 8.90 -6.88
CA GLU A 92 18.90 8.44 -8.11
C GLU A 92 17.72 9.37 -8.38
N LYS A 93 17.65 9.93 -9.59
CA LYS A 93 16.53 10.81 -9.96
C LYS A 93 15.25 9.97 -9.99
N THR A 94 14.31 10.26 -9.10
CA THR A 94 13.11 9.44 -8.93
C THR A 94 11.87 10.33 -8.84
N ASP A 95 11.00 10.23 -9.84
CA ASP A 95 9.62 10.68 -9.74
C ASP A 95 8.77 9.54 -9.17
N VAL A 96 8.38 9.65 -7.90
CA VAL A 96 7.70 8.58 -7.17
C VAL A 96 6.32 8.23 -7.76
N THR A 97 5.73 9.10 -8.60
CA THR A 97 4.48 8.79 -9.31
C THR A 97 4.69 7.76 -10.43
N LYS A 98 5.95 7.53 -10.84
CA LYS A 98 6.33 6.59 -11.89
C LYS A 98 6.86 5.30 -11.26
N TRP A 99 6.16 4.20 -11.53
CA TRP A 99 6.55 2.87 -11.07
C TRP A 99 7.97 2.48 -11.52
N ALA A 100 8.34 2.80 -12.76
CA ALA A 100 9.66 2.47 -13.31
C ALA A 100 10.82 3.20 -12.59
N ASP A 101 10.61 4.45 -12.18
CA ASP A 101 11.60 5.23 -11.43
C ASP A 101 11.77 4.63 -10.02
N LEU A 102 10.67 4.24 -9.36
CA LEU A 102 10.73 3.54 -8.08
C LEU A 102 11.45 2.19 -8.22
N CYS A 103 11.15 1.37 -9.22
CA CYS A 103 11.89 0.12 -9.46
C CYS A 103 13.39 0.37 -9.65
N SER A 104 13.74 1.40 -10.44
CA SER A 104 15.14 1.75 -10.69
C SER A 104 15.86 2.18 -9.40
N LEU A 105 15.19 2.92 -8.51
CA LEU A 105 15.73 3.29 -7.21
C LEU A 105 16.12 2.07 -6.35
N PHE A 106 15.23 1.09 -6.25
CA PHE A 106 15.50 -0.13 -5.47
C PHE A 106 16.58 -1.01 -6.11
N GLU A 107 16.55 -1.16 -7.44
CA GLU A 107 17.60 -1.87 -8.18
C GLU A 107 18.97 -1.18 -8.09
N LYS A 108 18.99 0.16 -8.00
CA LYS A 108 20.21 0.93 -7.74
C LYS A 108 20.83 0.54 -6.40
N ALA A 109 20.05 0.49 -5.34
CA ALA A 109 20.52 0.08 -4.01
C ALA A 109 21.07 -1.36 -4.02
N LYS A 110 20.37 -2.28 -4.68
CA LYS A 110 20.81 -3.66 -4.83
C LYS A 110 22.08 -3.78 -5.68
N THR A 111 22.22 -3.00 -6.75
CA THR A 111 23.40 -3.02 -7.62
C THR A 111 24.63 -2.48 -6.91
N LEU A 112 24.48 -1.40 -6.13
CA LEU A 112 25.60 -0.76 -5.42
C LEU A 112 26.02 -1.49 -4.16
N HIS A 113 25.05 -2.05 -3.40
CA HIS A 113 25.31 -2.56 -2.06
C HIS A 113 24.89 -4.03 -1.87
N GLY A 114 24.31 -4.65 -2.89
CA GLY A 114 23.88 -6.06 -2.87
C GLY A 114 22.59 -6.34 -2.09
N ARG A 115 22.00 -5.34 -1.42
CA ARG A 115 20.85 -5.51 -0.50
C ARG A 115 20.07 -4.21 -0.28
N VAL A 116 18.90 -4.35 0.36
CA VAL A 116 18.13 -3.28 0.99
C VAL A 116 17.75 -3.73 2.39
N ASP A 117 18.06 -2.93 3.41
CA ASP A 117 17.81 -3.28 4.82
C ASP A 117 16.62 -2.54 5.38
N HIS A 118 16.57 -1.24 5.11
CA HIS A 118 15.53 -0.37 5.61
C HIS A 118 15.02 0.56 4.53
N VAL A 119 13.76 0.98 4.66
CA VAL A 119 13.13 1.93 3.75
C VAL A 119 12.44 3.02 4.55
N PHE A 120 12.69 4.27 4.17
CA PHE A 120 11.92 5.42 4.63
C PHE A 120 11.06 5.94 3.48
N ALA A 121 9.76 5.60 3.52
CA ALA A 121 8.77 6.03 2.55
C ALA A 121 8.25 7.42 2.96
N ASN A 122 8.92 8.46 2.48
CA ASN A 122 8.77 9.82 2.99
C ASN A 122 8.25 10.84 1.97
N ALA A 123 8.45 10.61 0.68
CA ALA A 123 8.05 11.57 -0.35
C ALA A 123 6.60 12.04 -0.20
N GLY A 124 6.41 13.35 -0.32
CA GLY A 124 5.12 14.01 -0.18
C GLY A 124 5.17 15.43 -0.72
N ILE A 125 4.01 15.98 -1.05
CA ILE A 125 3.84 17.37 -1.46
C ILE A 125 2.81 18.08 -0.58
N ALA A 126 2.88 19.42 -0.62
CA ALA A 126 1.97 20.30 0.08
C ALA A 126 0.51 20.07 -0.33
N PRO A 127 -0.45 20.41 0.54
CA PRO A 127 -1.86 20.30 0.22
C PRO A 127 -2.28 21.17 -0.98
N GLY A 128 -3.30 20.70 -1.71
CA GLY A 128 -4.07 21.50 -2.66
C GLY A 128 -5.45 21.86 -2.08
N ASP A 129 -6.25 22.57 -2.89
CA ASP A 129 -7.67 22.82 -2.62
C ASP A 129 -8.53 22.45 -3.85
N THR A 130 -8.09 21.43 -4.59
CA THR A 130 -8.62 21.14 -5.94
C THR A 130 -10.05 20.62 -5.92
N TYR A 131 -10.52 20.08 -4.78
CA TYR A 131 -11.88 19.57 -4.63
C TYR A 131 -12.90 20.68 -4.32
N MET A 132 -12.47 21.83 -3.80
CA MET A 132 -13.34 22.99 -3.56
C MET A 132 -13.26 24.03 -4.70
N SER A 133 -12.22 23.98 -5.53
CA SER A 133 -12.00 24.90 -6.65
C SER A 133 -11.85 24.15 -7.99
N LEU A 134 -12.92 23.48 -8.45
CA LEU A 134 -12.91 22.79 -9.74
C LEU A 134 -12.66 23.79 -10.88
N GLN A 135 -11.77 23.40 -11.79
CA GLN A 135 -11.48 24.18 -12.99
C GLN A 135 -12.48 23.84 -14.09
N VAL A 136 -12.63 24.75 -15.05
CA VAL A 136 -13.40 24.51 -16.28
C VAL A 136 -12.50 24.70 -17.49
N ASP A 137 -12.81 24.01 -18.59
CA ASP A 137 -12.16 24.23 -19.87
C ASP A 137 -12.65 25.54 -20.54
N ASP A 138 -12.10 25.85 -21.72
CA ASP A 138 -12.48 27.02 -22.52
C ASP A 138 -13.97 27.04 -22.93
N ARG A 139 -14.68 25.91 -22.79
CA ARG A 139 -16.11 25.75 -23.09
C ARG A 139 -16.98 25.80 -21.83
N GLY A 140 -16.38 26.04 -20.66
CA GLY A 140 -17.08 26.05 -19.38
C GLY A 140 -17.43 24.66 -18.85
N GLN A 141 -16.85 23.58 -19.40
CA GLN A 141 -17.07 22.22 -18.89
C GLN A 141 -16.12 21.94 -17.73
N LEU A 142 -16.65 21.32 -16.66
CA LEU A 142 -15.87 20.93 -15.49
C LEU A 142 -14.73 19.99 -15.90
N LEU A 143 -13.53 20.32 -15.44
CA LEU A 143 -12.36 19.48 -15.51
C LEU A 143 -12.29 18.57 -14.29
N GLU A 144 -11.78 17.36 -14.48
CA GLU A 144 -11.43 16.47 -13.37
C GLU A 144 -10.38 17.16 -12.48
N PRO A 145 -10.55 17.14 -11.14
CA PRO A 145 -9.57 17.73 -10.24
C PRO A 145 -8.23 17.00 -10.35
N SER A 146 -7.14 17.71 -10.03
CA SER A 146 -5.82 17.09 -10.03
C SER A 146 -5.72 16.01 -8.95
N HIS A 147 -5.23 14.84 -9.33
CA HIS A 147 -4.92 13.76 -8.39
C HIS A 147 -3.48 13.78 -7.89
N LEU A 148 -2.69 14.83 -8.18
CA LEU A 148 -1.27 14.84 -7.88
C LEU A 148 -0.95 14.62 -6.39
N VAL A 149 -1.73 15.23 -5.47
CA VAL A 149 -1.58 15.00 -4.03
C VAL A 149 -1.85 13.53 -3.68
N MET A 150 -2.86 12.91 -4.28
CA MET A 150 -3.17 11.50 -4.06
C MET A 150 -2.13 10.56 -4.69
N ASP A 151 -1.66 10.89 -5.89
CA ASP A 151 -0.64 10.13 -6.61
C ASP A 151 0.70 10.13 -5.85
N VAL A 152 1.12 11.28 -5.32
CA VAL A 152 2.38 11.40 -4.57
C VAL A 152 2.23 10.93 -3.12
N ASN A 153 1.25 11.46 -2.38
CA ASN A 153 1.19 11.25 -0.92
C ASN A 153 0.60 9.88 -0.53
N LEU A 154 -0.14 9.22 -1.43
CA LEU A 154 -0.79 7.93 -1.14
C LEU A 154 -0.35 6.82 -2.09
N LYS A 155 -0.61 6.94 -3.39
CA LYS A 155 -0.33 5.85 -4.35
C LYS A 155 1.16 5.54 -4.42
N ALA A 156 2.01 6.55 -4.54
CA ALA A 156 3.46 6.37 -4.55
C ALA A 156 3.99 5.83 -3.21
N LEU A 157 3.37 6.23 -2.09
CA LEU A 157 3.67 5.69 -0.77
C LEU A 157 3.40 4.19 -0.70
N VAL A 158 2.22 3.75 -1.14
CA VAL A 158 1.84 2.33 -1.25
C VAL A 158 2.82 1.57 -2.13
N ASN A 159 3.14 2.11 -3.31
CA ASN A 159 4.08 1.49 -4.25
C ASN A 159 5.50 1.35 -3.66
N THR A 160 5.97 2.35 -2.92
CA THR A 160 7.26 2.32 -2.23
C THR A 160 7.29 1.22 -1.17
N VAL A 161 6.21 1.08 -0.38
CA VAL A 161 6.09 0.04 0.64
C VAL A 161 6.00 -1.36 0.01
N ALA A 162 5.30 -1.51 -1.12
CA ALA A 162 5.25 -2.77 -1.85
C ALA A 162 6.66 -3.20 -2.34
N LEU A 163 7.43 -2.26 -2.88
CA LEU A 163 8.82 -2.50 -3.27
C LEU A 163 9.71 -2.76 -2.05
N ALA A 164 9.50 -2.08 -0.93
CA ALA A 164 10.23 -2.35 0.30
C ALA A 164 10.05 -3.80 0.76
N VAL A 165 8.81 -4.31 0.79
CA VAL A 165 8.52 -5.71 1.11
C VAL A 165 9.15 -6.65 0.08
N HIS A 166 9.18 -6.27 -1.20
CA HIS A 166 9.82 -7.06 -2.24
C HIS A 166 11.36 -7.05 -2.19
N HIS A 167 12.02 -5.99 -1.70
CA HIS A 167 13.48 -5.90 -1.78
C HIS A 167 14.19 -6.16 -0.45
N ILE A 168 13.51 -5.97 0.67
CA ILE A 168 14.06 -6.32 1.98
C ILE A 168 14.12 -7.85 2.08
N ARG A 169 15.34 -8.38 2.20
CA ARG A 169 15.62 -9.81 2.30
C ARG A 169 16.54 -10.07 3.49
N PRO A 170 15.99 -10.57 4.62
CA PRO A 170 16.77 -10.99 5.78
C PRO A 170 17.85 -11.99 5.39
N ARG A 171 19.08 -11.80 5.88
CA ARG A 171 20.19 -12.74 5.65
C ARG A 171 20.36 -13.75 6.78
N ALA A 172 19.82 -13.44 7.94
CA ALA A 172 19.83 -14.27 9.13
C ALA A 172 18.51 -14.08 9.90
N ARG A 173 18.23 -14.97 10.86
CA ARG A 173 16.98 -14.96 11.63
C ARG A 173 16.80 -13.69 12.48
N ASP A 174 17.91 -13.05 12.84
CA ASP A 174 18.02 -11.82 13.63
C ASP A 174 18.17 -10.56 12.75
N ASP A 175 18.31 -10.69 11.43
CA ASP A 175 18.40 -9.55 10.51
C ASP A 175 17.01 -9.08 10.10
N VAL A 176 16.42 -8.19 10.91
CA VAL A 176 15.04 -7.69 10.70
C VAL A 176 15.08 -6.36 9.96
N GLY A 177 14.40 -6.29 8.82
CA GLY A 177 14.26 -5.05 8.06
C GLY A 177 13.27 -4.07 8.71
N SER A 178 13.31 -2.81 8.28
CA SER A 178 12.43 -1.75 8.84
C SER A 178 11.87 -0.86 7.75
N ILE A 179 10.56 -0.65 7.77
CA ILE A 179 9.86 0.30 6.92
C ILE A 179 9.29 1.38 7.83
N VAL A 180 9.70 2.62 7.59
CA VAL A 180 9.12 3.81 8.26
C VAL A 180 8.31 4.59 7.23
N ILE A 181 7.09 4.97 7.58
CA ILE A 181 6.13 5.65 6.70
C ILE A 181 5.81 7.04 7.26
N THR A 182 5.89 8.07 6.41
CA THR A 182 5.54 9.45 6.78
C THR A 182 4.02 9.70 6.68
N ALA A 183 3.36 9.67 7.82
CA ALA A 183 1.98 10.13 8.00
C ALA A 183 1.95 11.63 8.38
N SER A 184 1.02 12.05 9.22
CA SER A 184 0.85 13.46 9.66
C SER A 184 -0.04 13.49 10.89
N GLU A 185 0.00 14.55 11.70
CA GLU A 185 -1.04 14.76 12.71
C GLU A 185 -2.46 14.85 12.10
N SER A 186 -2.55 15.28 10.83
CA SER A 186 -3.80 15.26 10.06
C SER A 186 -4.35 13.86 9.76
N SER A 187 -3.65 12.78 10.14
CA SER A 187 -4.07 11.39 9.93
C SER A 187 -5.17 10.91 10.89
N TYR A 188 -5.38 11.61 12.02
CA TYR A 188 -6.37 11.20 13.03
C TYR A 188 -7.29 12.34 13.47
N GLN A 189 -7.15 13.54 12.88
CA GLN A 189 -7.97 14.71 13.21
C GLN A 189 -8.60 15.31 11.95
N ARG A 190 -9.63 16.12 12.16
CA ARG A 190 -10.22 16.94 11.10
C ARG A 190 -9.17 17.93 10.60
N TYR A 191 -9.01 18.03 9.29
CA TYR A 191 -8.06 18.91 8.66
C TYR A 191 -8.65 19.46 7.37
N LEU A 192 -8.47 20.76 7.12
CA LEU A 192 -9.18 21.48 6.06
C LEU A 192 -8.77 21.03 4.64
N PRO A 193 -7.48 20.92 4.29
CA PRO A 193 -7.07 20.49 2.96
C PRO A 193 -7.43 19.03 2.68
N THR A 194 -8.47 18.83 1.86
CA THR A 194 -9.19 17.56 1.77
C THR A 194 -8.32 16.43 1.19
N GLU A 195 -7.64 16.65 0.06
CA GLU A 195 -6.81 15.60 -0.57
C GLU A 195 -5.65 15.20 0.34
N TYR A 196 -5.05 16.17 1.02
CA TYR A 196 -3.98 15.91 1.97
C TYR A 196 -4.49 15.11 3.17
N ALA A 197 -5.64 15.50 3.75
CA ALA A 197 -6.27 14.78 4.85
C ALA A 197 -6.57 13.33 4.44
N VAL A 198 -7.20 13.09 3.28
CA VAL A 198 -7.49 11.75 2.76
C VAL A 198 -6.20 10.95 2.58
N SER A 199 -5.18 11.51 1.93
CA SER A 199 -3.90 10.82 1.70
C SER A 199 -3.21 10.43 3.01
N LYS A 200 -3.23 11.29 4.04
CA LYS A 200 -2.57 11.03 5.32
C LYS A 200 -3.39 10.11 6.23
N HIS A 201 -4.71 10.10 6.16
CA HIS A 201 -5.50 9.02 6.76
C HIS A 201 -5.21 7.67 6.08
N GLY A 202 -5.07 7.67 4.74
CA GLY A 202 -4.65 6.49 3.98
C GLY A 202 -3.27 5.98 4.39
N ALA A 203 -2.31 6.87 4.67
CA ALA A 203 -0.99 6.50 5.19
C ALA A 203 -1.07 5.80 6.56
N LEU A 204 -1.90 6.29 7.50
CA LEU A 204 -2.14 5.61 8.78
C LEU A 204 -2.78 4.23 8.58
N GLY A 205 -3.79 4.15 7.70
CA GLY A 205 -4.40 2.88 7.33
C GLY A 205 -3.38 1.89 6.75
N LEU A 206 -2.47 2.37 5.89
CA LEU A 206 -1.39 1.58 5.32
C LEU A 206 -0.43 1.04 6.39
N ILE A 207 -0.01 1.88 7.36
CA ILE A 207 0.88 1.44 8.45
C ILE A 207 0.26 0.27 9.22
N ARG A 208 -0.99 0.44 9.67
CA ARG A 208 -1.72 -0.58 10.44
C ARG A 208 -1.96 -1.86 9.65
N ALA A 209 -2.42 -1.73 8.42
CA ALA A 209 -2.68 -2.87 7.55
C ALA A 209 -1.40 -3.63 7.22
N MET A 210 -0.31 -2.91 6.88
CA MET A 210 0.95 -3.54 6.52
C MET A 210 1.60 -4.23 7.71
N HIS A 211 1.51 -3.66 8.92
CA HIS A 211 1.96 -4.35 10.14
C HIS A 211 1.28 -5.72 10.30
N ALA A 212 -0.04 -5.79 10.21
CA ALA A 212 -0.76 -7.07 10.27
C ALA A 212 -0.38 -8.03 9.13
N ASN A 213 -0.21 -7.51 7.90
CA ASN A 213 0.13 -8.32 6.73
C ASN A 213 1.55 -8.91 6.81
N VAL A 214 2.55 -8.14 7.24
CA VAL A 214 3.93 -8.67 7.36
C VAL A 214 4.02 -9.74 8.45
N ARG A 215 3.19 -9.67 9.49
CA ARG A 215 3.07 -10.71 10.53
C ARG A 215 2.36 -11.96 9.99
N HIS A 216 1.25 -11.77 9.26
CA HIS A 216 0.52 -12.87 8.64
C HIS A 216 1.40 -13.70 7.68
N HIS A 217 2.26 -13.03 6.90
CA HIS A 217 3.17 -13.66 5.95
C HIS A 217 4.52 -14.09 6.55
N ASP A 218 4.71 -13.99 7.88
CA ASP A 218 5.95 -14.35 8.60
C ASP A 218 7.21 -13.67 8.00
N LEU A 219 7.06 -12.40 7.60
CA LEU A 219 8.15 -11.62 7.04
C LEU A 219 8.94 -10.94 8.17
N SER A 220 10.27 -11.09 8.16
CA SER A 220 11.16 -10.41 9.13
C SER A 220 11.35 -8.93 8.76
N ILE A 221 10.25 -8.19 8.80
CA ILE A 221 10.13 -6.76 8.51
C ILE A 221 9.28 -6.13 9.61
N ARG A 222 9.76 -5.02 10.18
CA ARG A 222 8.98 -4.12 11.04
C ARG A 222 8.39 -2.99 10.22
N VAL A 223 7.17 -2.57 10.55
CA VAL A 223 6.51 -1.44 9.89
C VAL A 223 6.10 -0.45 10.97
N ASN A 224 6.56 0.79 10.87
CA ASN A 224 6.26 1.86 11.81
C ASN A 224 5.89 3.15 11.08
N GLY A 225 5.31 4.11 11.80
CA GLY A 225 4.92 5.40 11.26
C GLY A 225 5.45 6.59 12.05
N ILE A 226 5.67 7.71 11.35
CA ILE A 226 5.86 9.02 11.98
C ILE A 226 4.71 9.95 11.61
N MET A 227 4.26 10.75 12.58
CA MET A 227 3.24 11.79 12.43
C MET A 227 3.81 13.12 12.90
N PRO A 228 4.43 13.90 12.00
CA PRO A 228 4.94 15.20 12.36
C PRO A 228 3.79 16.19 12.57
N SER A 229 3.98 17.10 13.53
CA SER A 229 3.31 18.40 13.51
C SER A 229 4.01 19.35 12.52
N TRP A 230 3.62 20.63 12.52
CA TRP A 230 4.27 21.69 11.74
C TRP A 230 5.80 21.64 11.83
N THR A 231 6.43 21.32 10.69
CA THR A 231 7.87 21.07 10.60
C THR A 231 8.48 21.94 9.51
N ALA A 232 9.62 22.57 9.82
CA ALA A 232 10.37 23.42 8.90
C ALA A 232 10.84 22.59 7.68
N THR A 233 10.09 22.71 6.58
CA THR A 233 10.32 22.02 5.31
C THR A 233 9.89 22.95 4.18
N GLY A 234 10.17 22.59 2.92
CA GLY A 234 9.68 23.37 1.77
C GLY A 234 8.15 23.50 1.69
N MET A 235 7.38 22.68 2.44
CA MET A 235 5.92 22.78 2.49
C MET A 235 5.41 23.83 3.50
N VAL A 236 6.23 24.23 4.47
CA VAL A 236 5.81 25.07 5.60
C VAL A 236 6.56 26.40 5.54
N PRO A 237 5.88 27.53 5.30
CA PRO A 237 6.52 28.85 5.28
C PRO A 237 6.82 29.31 6.71
N VAL A 238 8.01 29.01 7.21
CA VAL A 238 8.37 29.22 8.63
C VAL A 238 8.28 30.69 9.07
N GLU A 239 8.61 31.64 8.20
CA GLU A 239 8.51 33.08 8.49
C GLU A 239 7.06 33.50 8.72
N LEU A 240 6.13 32.91 7.96
CA LEU A 240 4.70 33.15 8.14
C LEU A 240 4.19 32.47 9.42
N MET A 241 4.67 31.27 9.72
CA MET A 241 4.35 30.57 10.97
C MET A 241 4.79 31.39 12.19
N ASP A 242 6.01 31.94 12.16
CA ASP A 242 6.53 32.83 13.19
C ASP A 242 5.68 34.11 13.33
N ALA A 243 5.34 34.76 12.22
CA ALA A 243 4.51 35.97 12.23
C ALA A 243 3.10 35.73 12.81
N LEU A 244 2.56 34.53 12.62
CA LEU A 244 1.25 34.11 13.17
C LEU A 244 1.34 33.55 14.59
N GLY A 245 2.54 33.40 15.15
CA GLY A 245 2.77 32.81 16.47
C GLY A 245 2.45 31.31 16.53
N PHE A 246 2.45 30.62 15.39
CA PHE A 246 2.18 29.19 15.34
C PHE A 246 3.45 28.40 15.66
N PRO A 247 3.35 27.42 16.59
CA PRO A 247 4.50 26.60 16.91
C PRO A 247 4.90 25.70 15.75
N TRP A 248 6.20 25.60 15.50
CA TRP A 248 6.79 24.67 14.56
C TRP A 248 8.03 24.01 15.17
N GLN A 249 8.59 23.01 14.47
CA GLN A 249 9.80 22.30 14.87
C GLN A 249 10.80 22.14 13.72
N PRO A 250 12.11 22.02 14.00
CA PRO A 250 13.11 21.71 12.98
C PRO A 250 12.91 20.29 12.40
N ALA A 251 13.33 20.07 11.16
CA ALA A 251 13.23 18.77 10.49
C ALA A 251 14.03 17.67 11.22
N GLU A 252 15.11 18.05 11.88
CA GLU A 252 16.00 17.21 12.68
C GLU A 252 15.27 16.55 13.86
N ALA A 253 14.29 17.23 14.46
CA ALA A 253 13.47 16.66 15.52
C ALA A 253 12.69 15.43 15.02
N VAL A 254 12.15 15.50 13.80
CA VAL A 254 11.43 14.39 13.17
C VAL A 254 12.39 13.32 12.69
N ALA A 255 13.52 13.70 12.07
CA ALA A 255 14.54 12.77 11.61
C ALA A 255 15.08 11.88 12.74
N SER A 256 15.20 12.45 13.95
CA SER A 256 15.60 11.70 15.14
C SER A 256 14.58 10.61 15.49
N ALA A 257 13.27 10.92 15.43
CA ALA A 257 12.22 9.92 15.62
C ALA A 257 12.18 8.84 14.52
N VAL A 258 12.50 9.20 13.27
CA VAL A 258 12.68 8.23 12.18
C VAL A 258 13.84 7.28 12.50
N GLY A 259 14.97 7.81 12.97
CA GLY A 259 16.11 7.03 13.44
C GLY A 259 15.74 6.07 14.58
N LEU A 260 14.95 6.53 15.55
CA LEU A 260 14.43 5.70 16.64
C LEU A 260 13.60 4.53 16.11
N LEU A 261 12.60 4.77 15.25
CA LEU A 261 11.76 3.70 14.68
C LEU A 261 12.55 2.71 13.82
N MET A 262 13.56 3.20 13.12
CA MET A 262 14.35 2.38 12.21
C MET A 262 15.37 1.53 12.97
N ALA A 263 16.03 2.08 13.99
CA ALA A 263 17.12 1.41 14.71
C ALA A 263 16.67 0.63 15.97
N ASP A 264 15.54 1.00 16.58
CA ASP A 264 14.99 0.30 17.73
C ASP A 264 14.18 -0.94 17.30
N GLU A 265 14.78 -2.11 17.46
CA GLU A 265 14.17 -3.38 17.08
C GLU A 265 12.96 -3.76 17.94
N SER A 266 12.78 -3.14 19.12
CA SER A 266 11.56 -3.37 19.92
C SER A 266 10.33 -2.65 19.37
N ARG A 267 10.48 -1.80 18.35
CA ARG A 267 9.39 -1.01 17.78
C ARG A 267 8.83 -1.66 16.54
N ASP A 268 7.58 -2.09 16.64
CA ASP A 268 6.91 -2.81 15.59
C ASP A 268 5.41 -2.49 15.60
N GLY A 269 4.90 -1.88 14.54
CA GLY A 269 3.51 -1.43 14.45
C GLY A 269 3.24 -0.07 15.10
N GLN A 270 4.27 0.60 15.63
CA GLN A 270 4.10 1.84 16.38
C GLN A 270 4.04 3.08 15.50
N VAL A 271 3.27 4.07 15.93
CA VAL A 271 3.18 5.37 15.25
C VAL A 271 3.57 6.49 16.21
N LEU A 272 4.60 7.25 15.86
CA LEU A 272 5.14 8.30 16.71
C LEU A 272 4.66 9.68 16.25
N TYR A 273 3.86 10.35 17.07
CA TYR A 273 3.60 11.79 16.95
C TYR A 273 4.80 12.59 17.44
N VAL A 274 5.29 13.51 16.60
CA VAL A 274 6.46 14.34 16.91
C VAL A 274 6.05 15.80 16.87
N ALA A 275 6.15 16.49 18.00
CA ALA A 275 5.83 17.91 18.12
C ALA A 275 6.76 18.63 19.09
N LYS A 276 7.41 19.69 18.59
CA LYS A 276 8.41 20.49 19.32
C LYS A 276 9.53 19.60 19.91
N GLY A 277 9.94 18.55 19.18
CA GLY A 277 10.92 17.58 19.64
C GLY A 277 10.40 16.55 20.66
N ASN A 278 9.16 16.66 21.13
CA ASN A 278 8.54 15.63 21.96
C ASN A 278 8.01 14.50 21.09
N ILE A 279 8.22 13.27 21.55
CA ILE A 279 7.79 12.06 20.86
C ILE A 279 6.71 11.38 21.72
N LYS A 280 5.58 11.04 21.11
CA LYS A 280 4.52 10.24 21.75
C LYS A 280 4.09 9.12 20.80
N GLU A 281 4.05 7.90 21.30
CA GLU A 281 3.36 6.81 20.61
C GLU A 281 1.84 7.10 20.67
N VAL A 282 1.14 7.00 19.54
CA VAL A 282 -0.29 7.35 19.45
C VAL A 282 -1.19 6.19 19.09
N ASP A 283 -0.68 5.15 18.44
CA ASP A 283 -1.54 4.09 17.93
C ASP A 283 -1.95 3.14 19.06
N GLU A 284 -0.99 2.42 19.64
CA GLU A 284 -1.22 1.48 20.74
C GLU A 284 -1.62 2.20 22.03
N ALA A 285 -1.01 3.36 22.29
CA ALA A 285 -1.21 4.11 23.51
C ALA A 285 -2.59 4.76 23.60
N ILE A 286 -3.19 5.14 22.46
CA ILE A 286 -4.41 5.95 22.40
C ILE A 286 -5.44 5.36 21.43
N LEU A 287 -5.13 5.28 20.13
CA LEU A 287 -6.15 5.01 19.11
C LEU A 287 -6.72 3.59 19.18
N LEU A 288 -5.89 2.57 19.40
CA LEU A 288 -6.36 1.19 19.56
C LEU A 288 -7.19 1.02 20.84
N LYS A 289 -6.81 1.69 21.94
CA LYS A 289 -7.60 1.68 23.18
C LYS A 289 -8.95 2.36 23.00
N ALA A 290 -8.98 3.49 22.29
CA ALA A 290 -10.23 4.16 21.95
C ALA A 290 -11.12 3.27 21.06
N ALA A 291 -10.54 2.53 20.11
CA ALA A 291 -11.28 1.58 19.29
C ALA A 291 -11.87 0.43 20.12
N CYS A 292 -11.11 -0.14 21.07
CA CYS A 292 -11.60 -1.12 22.03
C CYS A 292 -12.79 -0.57 22.85
N GLN A 293 -12.67 0.66 23.36
CA GLN A 293 -13.74 1.32 24.12
C GLN A 293 -15.00 1.55 23.28
N VAL A 294 -14.86 1.96 22.02
CA VAL A 294 -16.00 2.17 21.12
C VAL A 294 -16.72 0.85 20.81
N GLN A 295 -15.98 -0.24 20.68
CA GLN A 295 -16.53 -1.57 20.39
C GLN A 295 -16.96 -2.34 21.64
N ASP A 296 -16.72 -1.80 22.84
CA ASP A 296 -16.94 -2.48 24.12
C ASP A 296 -16.27 -3.86 24.20
N VAL A 297 -14.99 -3.91 23.80
CA VAL A 297 -14.16 -5.13 23.83
C VAL A 297 -12.82 -4.85 24.49
N ASP A 298 -12.24 -5.84 25.14
CA ASP A 298 -10.88 -5.73 25.69
C ASP A 298 -9.81 -5.73 24.58
N ARG A 299 -10.12 -6.34 23.43
CA ARG A 299 -9.19 -6.53 22.32
C ARG A 299 -9.92 -6.58 20.98
N LEU A 300 -9.33 -5.96 19.96
CA LEU A 300 -9.84 -6.00 18.59
C LEU A 300 -9.56 -7.36 17.93
N THR A 301 -10.61 -8.04 17.47
CA THR A 301 -10.55 -9.39 16.88
C THR A 301 -10.78 -9.43 15.37
N ALA A 302 -11.10 -8.29 14.73
CA ALA A 302 -11.48 -8.23 13.32
C ALA A 302 -10.44 -8.86 12.37
N ASN A 303 -9.14 -8.74 12.67
CA ASN A 303 -8.10 -9.39 11.86
C ASN A 303 -8.18 -10.92 11.95
N GLU A 304 -8.45 -11.48 13.13
CA GLU A 304 -8.59 -12.93 13.32
C GLU A 304 -9.87 -13.45 12.66
N GLU A 305 -10.96 -12.70 12.77
CA GLU A 305 -12.22 -13.00 12.10
C GLU A 305 -12.04 -13.02 10.58
N TYR A 306 -11.33 -12.03 10.03
CA TYR A 306 -11.02 -11.95 8.61
C TYR A 306 -10.17 -13.14 8.15
N LEU A 307 -9.15 -13.53 8.92
CA LEU A 307 -8.34 -14.69 8.58
C LEU A 307 -9.11 -16.02 8.68
N LYS A 308 -9.99 -16.17 9.67
CA LYS A 308 -10.92 -17.31 9.77
C LYS A 308 -11.85 -17.35 8.54
N LEU A 309 -12.35 -16.20 8.10
CA LEU A 309 -13.19 -16.08 6.91
C LEU A 309 -12.44 -16.48 5.64
N ILE A 310 -11.22 -15.98 5.42
CA ILE A 310 -10.40 -16.37 4.25
C ILE A 310 -10.15 -17.88 4.26
N ALA A 311 -9.78 -18.45 5.39
CA ALA A 311 -9.50 -19.88 5.49
C ALA A 311 -10.76 -20.74 5.21
N ALA A 312 -11.92 -20.29 5.68
CA ALA A 312 -13.20 -20.93 5.38
C ALA A 312 -13.52 -20.89 3.88
N ILE A 313 -13.29 -19.75 3.21
CA ILE A 313 -13.50 -19.59 1.76
C ILE A 313 -12.52 -20.44 0.95
N ALA A 314 -11.24 -20.45 1.34
CA ALA A 314 -10.20 -21.21 0.67
C ALA A 314 -10.35 -22.74 0.82
N ASN A 315 -11.36 -23.21 1.58
CA ASN A 315 -11.55 -24.62 1.96
C ASN A 315 -10.35 -25.20 2.72
N ASP A 316 -9.51 -24.31 3.27
CA ASP A 316 -8.24 -24.59 3.93
C ASP A 316 -8.46 -24.53 5.45
N MET A 317 -9.41 -25.33 5.95
CA MET A 317 -9.78 -25.40 7.37
C MET A 317 -8.80 -26.23 8.20
N GLU A 318 -7.49 -26.00 8.05
CA GLU A 318 -6.47 -26.68 8.87
C GLU A 318 -5.56 -25.67 9.57
N TRP A 319 -6.15 -24.93 10.52
CA TRP A 319 -5.41 -24.09 11.46
C TRP A 319 -4.68 -24.99 12.46
N ASN A 320 -3.37 -24.81 12.63
CA ASN A 320 -2.59 -25.51 13.67
C ASN A 320 -2.10 -24.51 14.72
N ARG A 321 -2.15 -24.87 16.02
CA ARG A 321 -1.56 -24.08 17.12
C ARG A 321 -0.27 -24.73 17.62
N CYS A 322 0.69 -23.92 18.07
CA CYS A 322 1.82 -24.44 18.82
C CYS A 322 1.42 -24.66 20.29
N SER A 323 1.40 -25.91 20.75
CA SER A 323 1.06 -26.26 22.14
C SER A 323 1.98 -25.65 23.19
N ALA A 324 3.22 -25.28 22.81
CA ALA A 324 4.21 -24.72 23.71
C ALA A 324 4.19 -23.18 23.80
N CYS A 325 3.58 -22.49 22.83
CA CYS A 325 3.57 -21.01 22.75
C CYS A 325 2.15 -20.43 22.92
N ALA A 326 1.18 -21.26 23.32
CA ALA A 326 -0.25 -20.97 23.29
C ALA A 326 -0.73 -19.84 24.24
N GLY A 327 0.18 -19.18 24.97
CA GLY A 327 -0.14 -18.10 25.90
C GLY A 327 -0.34 -16.73 25.25
N ASP A 328 0.34 -16.43 24.13
CA ASP A 328 0.46 -15.02 23.68
C ASP A 328 0.33 -14.80 22.15
N PHE A 329 -0.05 -15.80 21.35
CA PHE A 329 -0.05 -15.69 19.87
C PHE A 329 -1.25 -16.41 19.23
N GLU A 330 -2.13 -15.64 18.57
CA GLU A 330 -3.38 -16.09 17.92
C GLU A 330 -3.31 -16.07 16.38
N TYR A 331 -2.23 -16.60 15.80
CA TYR A 331 -2.18 -16.92 14.37
C TYR A 331 -1.95 -18.43 14.19
N GLY A 332 -2.76 -19.06 13.35
CA GLY A 332 -2.63 -20.47 12.99
C GLY A 332 -1.73 -20.65 11.78
N TYR A 333 -1.04 -21.77 11.76
CA TYR A 333 -0.02 -22.07 10.76
C TYR A 333 -0.53 -23.09 9.74
N PRO A 334 -0.12 -22.99 8.45
CA PRO A 334 -0.34 -24.04 7.45
C PRO A 334 0.20 -25.39 7.94
N GLN A 335 -0.42 -26.50 7.52
CA GLN A 335 0.04 -27.83 7.90
C GLN A 335 1.51 -28.08 7.54
N GLY A 336 2.20 -28.85 8.40
CA GLY A 336 3.54 -29.37 8.14
C GLY A 336 4.70 -28.41 8.46
N LYS A 337 4.45 -27.16 8.88
CA LYS A 337 5.51 -26.22 9.27
C LYS A 337 5.82 -26.27 10.77
N LYS A 338 7.11 -26.21 11.14
CA LYS A 338 7.54 -26.02 12.54
C LYS A 338 7.17 -24.60 12.99
N CYS A 339 6.78 -24.44 14.26
CA CYS A 339 6.52 -23.13 14.84
C CYS A 339 7.75 -22.22 14.67
N PRO A 340 7.65 -21.04 14.03
CA PRO A 340 8.80 -20.17 13.78
C PRO A 340 9.40 -19.58 15.06
N ARG A 341 8.65 -19.54 16.17
CA ARG A 341 9.12 -19.07 17.48
C ARG A 341 10.00 -20.09 18.20
N CYS A 342 9.51 -21.32 18.36
CA CYS A 342 10.17 -22.34 19.20
C CYS A 342 10.69 -23.58 18.44
N GLY A 343 10.46 -23.66 17.13
CA GLY A 343 10.90 -24.79 16.30
C GLY A 343 10.16 -26.11 16.54
N LYS A 344 9.18 -26.15 17.46
CA LYS A 344 8.38 -27.35 17.77
C LYS A 344 7.25 -27.56 16.76
N GLY A 345 6.76 -28.80 16.67
CA GLY A 345 5.61 -29.14 15.83
C GLY A 345 4.35 -28.37 16.25
N VAL A 346 3.58 -27.92 15.27
CA VAL A 346 2.24 -27.36 15.48
C VAL A 346 1.23 -28.50 15.51
N VAL A 347 0.30 -28.45 16.46
CA VAL A 347 -0.73 -29.48 16.67
C VAL A 347 -2.01 -29.04 15.96
N ARG A 348 -2.67 -29.99 15.30
CA ARG A 348 -3.95 -29.79 14.61
C ARG A 348 -4.99 -29.20 15.55
N TRP A 349 -5.50 -28.02 15.21
CA TRP A 349 -6.70 -27.49 15.85
C TRP A 349 -7.91 -28.13 15.16
N ALA A 350 -8.94 -28.47 15.94
CA ALA A 350 -10.03 -29.32 15.49
C ALA A 350 -10.64 -28.85 14.15
N LYS A 351 -10.92 -29.79 13.24
CA LYS A 351 -11.85 -29.56 12.12
C LYS A 351 -13.14 -29.03 12.74
N ALA A 352 -13.49 -27.77 12.47
CA ALA A 352 -14.88 -27.36 12.58
C ALA A 352 -15.63 -28.14 11.50
N ASN A 353 -16.11 -29.33 11.87
CA ASN A 353 -17.01 -30.11 11.06
C ASN A 353 -18.33 -29.35 11.01
N LEU A 354 -18.50 -28.46 10.03
CA LEU A 354 -19.82 -28.12 9.52
C LEU A 354 -20.35 -29.34 8.76
N VAL A 355 -20.66 -30.40 9.51
CA VAL A 355 -21.45 -31.52 9.02
C VAL A 355 -22.88 -30.99 9.01
N VAL A 356 -23.33 -30.56 7.84
CA VAL A 356 -24.77 -30.52 7.54
C VAL A 356 -25.24 -31.96 7.59
N SER A 357 -25.68 -32.42 8.77
CA SER A 357 -26.25 -33.76 8.92
C SER A 357 -27.63 -33.79 8.27
N GLY A 358 -27.65 -33.93 6.95
CA GLY A 358 -28.83 -34.42 6.24
C GLY A 358 -29.06 -35.88 6.63
N LYS A 359 -29.75 -36.13 7.75
CA LYS A 359 -30.31 -37.45 8.01
C LYS A 359 -31.53 -37.64 7.12
N SER A 360 -31.32 -38.04 5.86
CA SER A 360 -32.35 -38.76 5.11
C SER A 360 -32.38 -40.20 5.62
N GLY A 361 -33.13 -40.43 6.69
CA GLY A 361 -33.55 -41.78 7.04
C GLY A 361 -34.60 -42.22 6.02
N ASN A 362 -34.23 -43.14 5.12
CA ASN A 362 -35.23 -43.90 4.37
C ASN A 362 -34.97 -45.38 4.63
N LYS A 363 -35.81 -45.99 5.46
CA LYS A 363 -35.98 -47.44 5.51
C LYS A 363 -37.14 -47.77 4.58
N ASP A 364 -36.85 -48.63 3.60
CA ASP A 364 -37.75 -49.55 2.91
C ASP A 364 -39.20 -49.08 2.67
N GLN A 365 -39.52 -48.76 1.41
CA GLN A 365 -40.46 -49.61 0.66
C GLN A 365 -40.52 -49.26 -0.83
N ASP A 366 -40.64 -50.36 -1.57
CA ASP A 366 -40.77 -50.55 -2.99
C ASP A 366 -42.03 -49.92 -3.63
N GLN A 367 -41.94 -49.75 -4.96
CA GLN A 367 -43.03 -49.71 -5.95
C GLN A 367 -44.07 -48.57 -5.90
N ALA A 368 -44.01 -47.67 -6.89
CA ALA A 368 -45.05 -47.49 -7.93
C ALA A 368 -44.85 -46.18 -8.72
N LYS A 369 -45.23 -46.25 -10.01
CA LYS A 369 -45.17 -45.22 -11.05
C LYS A 369 -46.26 -44.12 -10.90
N PRO A 370 -46.22 -43.03 -11.71
CA PRO A 370 -46.74 -41.71 -11.37
C PRO A 370 -48.21 -41.49 -11.79
N VAL A 371 -48.96 -40.61 -11.10
CA VAL A 371 -50.24 -40.06 -11.58
C VAL A 371 -50.46 -38.63 -11.04
N PHE A 372 -51.02 -37.80 -11.93
CA PHE A 372 -51.49 -36.42 -11.83
C PHE A 372 -52.60 -36.16 -10.79
N GLU A 373 -52.86 -34.85 -10.59
CA GLU A 373 -54.15 -34.17 -10.31
C GLU A 373 -54.27 -33.45 -8.94
N GLY A 374 -54.87 -32.25 -8.98
CA GLY A 374 -55.68 -31.75 -7.86
C GLY A 374 -55.27 -30.44 -7.21
N GLU A 375 -55.41 -29.33 -7.93
CA GLU A 375 -56.09 -28.10 -7.51
C GLU A 375 -55.93 -27.45 -6.11
N THR A 376 -55.68 -26.13 -6.20
CA THR A 376 -56.20 -25.03 -5.39
C THR A 376 -55.58 -24.71 -4.03
N SER A 377 -54.84 -23.59 -4.00
CA SER A 377 -55.26 -22.41 -3.23
C SER A 377 -54.58 -21.14 -3.74
N ARG A 378 -55.39 -20.31 -4.41
CA ARG A 378 -55.10 -18.91 -4.74
C ARG A 378 -55.17 -18.06 -3.46
N ARG A 379 -54.22 -17.15 -3.22
CA ARG A 379 -54.42 -15.68 -3.26
C ARG A 379 -53.30 -14.87 -2.57
N ARG A 380 -52.85 -13.85 -3.33
CA ARG A 380 -52.20 -12.57 -2.96
C ARG A 380 -50.80 -12.75 -2.35
N ILE A 381 -49.72 -12.30 -2.99
CA ILE A 381 -49.44 -10.88 -3.28
C ILE A 381 -48.96 -10.70 -4.72
N ALA A 382 -49.60 -9.79 -5.44
CA ALA A 382 -49.17 -9.28 -6.73
C ALA A 382 -48.65 -7.85 -6.57
N ASN A 383 -47.72 -7.51 -7.47
CA ASN A 383 -47.27 -6.18 -7.90
C ASN A 383 -46.08 -5.55 -7.14
N ILE A 384 -44.86 -5.75 -7.66
CA ILE A 384 -44.10 -4.70 -8.38
C ILE A 384 -43.33 -5.38 -9.54
N LYS A 385 -43.44 -4.83 -10.76
CA LYS A 385 -42.89 -5.34 -12.03
C LYS A 385 -41.60 -4.55 -12.38
N PRO A 386 -40.52 -5.17 -12.89
CA PRO A 386 -39.43 -4.43 -13.55
C PRO A 386 -39.80 -4.13 -15.03
N PRO A 387 -39.32 -3.03 -15.63
CA PRO A 387 -39.52 -2.77 -17.04
C PRO A 387 -38.57 -3.58 -17.93
N THR A 388 -39.13 -4.02 -19.05
CA THR A 388 -38.64 -4.88 -20.13
C THR A 388 -37.74 -4.21 -21.16
N ASP A 389 -36.95 -5.05 -21.82
CA ASP A 389 -36.05 -4.89 -22.97
C ASP A 389 -36.65 -4.22 -24.22
N VAL A 390 -35.79 -3.67 -25.10
CA VAL A 390 -35.90 -3.83 -26.58
C VAL A 390 -34.52 -3.81 -27.28
N ALA A 391 -34.15 -5.00 -27.79
CA ALA A 391 -33.52 -5.39 -29.06
C ALA A 391 -32.49 -4.49 -29.81
N LEU A 392 -31.36 -5.12 -30.17
CA LEU A 392 -30.49 -4.72 -31.29
C LEU A 392 -30.57 -5.77 -32.41
N ALA A 393 -31.00 -5.34 -33.60
CA ALA A 393 -30.92 -6.08 -34.85
C ALA A 393 -29.82 -5.49 -35.76
N THR A 394 -29.22 -6.39 -36.52
CA THR A 394 -28.06 -6.29 -37.42
C THR A 394 -28.28 -5.46 -38.70
N SER A 395 -27.26 -4.75 -39.20
CA SER A 395 -26.51 -5.07 -40.45
C SER A 395 -25.74 -3.88 -41.08
N THR A 396 -24.46 -4.16 -41.38
CA THR A 396 -23.60 -3.73 -42.53
C THR A 396 -23.85 -2.45 -43.33
N LYS A 397 -22.82 -1.58 -43.41
CA LYS A 397 -21.96 -1.35 -44.62
C LYS A 397 -20.88 -0.29 -44.36
N ALA A 398 -19.72 -0.49 -45.01
CA ALA A 398 -18.49 0.29 -44.91
C ALA A 398 -18.47 1.59 -45.72
N SER A 399 -17.75 2.62 -45.26
CA SER A 399 -16.83 3.44 -46.09
C SER A 399 -15.97 4.43 -45.27
N GLN A 400 -14.66 4.18 -45.30
CA GLN A 400 -13.49 5.06 -45.46
C GLN A 400 -13.33 6.45 -44.77
N GLN A 401 -12.14 6.57 -44.15
CA GLN A 401 -11.22 7.74 -44.02
C GLN A 401 -11.39 8.73 -42.85
N SER A 402 -10.58 8.56 -41.79
CA SER A 402 -9.28 9.26 -41.60
C SER A 402 -8.74 9.02 -40.17
N THR A 403 -7.46 8.67 -40.08
CA THR A 403 -6.73 8.45 -38.82
C THR A 403 -6.12 9.75 -38.29
N PRO A 404 -5.99 9.88 -36.95
CA PRO A 404 -4.65 10.07 -36.39
C PRO A 404 -4.35 9.07 -35.25
N ALA A 405 -3.05 8.84 -35.04
CA ALA A 405 -2.44 7.74 -34.27
C ALA A 405 -2.81 7.64 -32.76
N PRO A 406 -2.80 6.43 -32.16
CA PRO A 406 -2.84 6.25 -30.71
C PRO A 406 -1.43 6.16 -30.08
N ARG A 407 -1.27 6.78 -28.91
CA ARG A 407 -0.08 6.71 -28.03
C ARG A 407 -0.09 5.36 -27.26
N PRO A 408 1.07 4.77 -26.91
CA PRO A 408 1.12 3.49 -26.22
C PRO A 408 1.22 3.62 -24.69
N GLY A 409 0.69 2.63 -23.97
CA GLY A 409 1.26 2.21 -22.68
C GLY A 409 0.29 2.15 -21.49
N GLY A 410 -0.54 1.12 -21.43
CA GLY A 410 -1.24 0.69 -20.21
C GLY A 410 -1.08 -0.81 -20.04
N LEU A 411 -0.10 -1.24 -19.23
CA LEU A 411 0.10 -2.64 -18.84
C LEU A 411 -0.67 -2.89 -17.54
N ILE A 412 -1.69 -3.75 -17.63
CA ILE A 412 -2.38 -4.36 -16.50
C ILE A 412 -1.72 -5.72 -16.26
N PHE A 413 -1.23 -5.99 -15.05
CA PHE A 413 -0.74 -7.31 -14.65
C PHE A 413 -1.32 -7.77 -13.31
N ASP A 414 -1.59 -9.07 -13.28
CA ASP A 414 -2.33 -9.90 -12.33
C ASP A 414 -1.36 -10.79 -11.49
N PRO A 415 -1.54 -10.98 -10.17
CA PRO A 415 -0.59 -11.69 -9.32
C PRO A 415 -1.08 -13.08 -8.87
N VAL A 416 -1.07 -14.11 -9.71
CA VAL A 416 -1.14 -15.52 -9.25
C VAL A 416 -0.32 -16.44 -10.14
N THR A 417 0.98 -16.61 -9.87
CA THR A 417 1.72 -17.78 -10.37
C THR A 417 2.94 -18.11 -9.51
N GLN A 418 2.75 -18.70 -8.32
CA GLN A 418 3.77 -19.52 -7.65
C GLN A 418 3.05 -20.39 -6.61
N LEU A 419 2.48 -21.52 -7.01
CA LEU A 419 2.01 -22.62 -6.13
C LEU A 419 1.46 -23.78 -7.00
N SER A 420 2.31 -24.43 -7.81
CA SER A 420 1.95 -25.73 -8.39
C SER A 420 3.19 -26.54 -8.73
N THR A 421 3.85 -27.08 -7.72
CA THR A 421 4.69 -28.28 -7.81
C THR A 421 4.75 -28.86 -6.41
N TYR A 422 4.64 -30.17 -6.28
CA TYR A 422 4.54 -30.97 -5.04
C TYR A 422 3.15 -31.18 -4.45
N ALA A 423 2.41 -32.13 -5.03
CA ALA A 423 1.60 -33.09 -4.26
C ALA A 423 1.06 -34.18 -5.20
N THR A 424 1.84 -35.24 -5.39
CA THR A 424 1.28 -36.54 -5.75
C THR A 424 1.80 -37.55 -4.74
N ASP A 425 0.89 -38.42 -4.31
CA ASP A 425 1.12 -39.70 -3.65
C ASP A 425 1.13 -39.68 -2.10
N ARG A 426 -0.02 -40.00 -1.49
CA ARG A 426 -0.28 -41.34 -0.93
C ARG A 426 -1.61 -41.42 -0.20
N ASN A 427 -2.22 -42.59 -0.38
CA ASN A 427 -3.52 -43.03 0.08
C ASN A 427 -3.37 -43.93 1.34
N GLN A 428 -4.46 -44.05 2.09
CA GLN A 428 -4.84 -45.17 2.99
C GLN A 428 -4.06 -45.35 4.32
N ASP A 429 -4.72 -45.11 5.47
CA ASP A 429 -5.30 -46.21 6.27
C ASP A 429 -6.01 -45.75 7.57
N ASN A 430 -7.29 -46.16 7.63
CA ASN A 430 -8.09 -46.71 8.72
C ASN A 430 -7.81 -46.50 10.24
N MET A 431 -8.93 -46.26 10.94
CA MET A 431 -9.45 -46.90 12.16
C MET A 431 -9.44 -46.20 13.56
N ARG A 432 -10.68 -45.93 14.00
CA ARG A 432 -11.37 -46.31 15.27
C ARG A 432 -11.32 -45.42 16.54
N TYR A 433 -12.56 -45.01 16.91
CA TYR A 433 -13.22 -44.85 18.22
C TYR A 433 -12.53 -44.07 19.37
N SER A 434 -13.20 -43.08 19.96
CA SER A 434 -14.26 -43.21 20.98
C SER A 434 -14.60 -41.82 21.55
N THR A 435 -15.88 -41.61 21.82
CA THR A 435 -16.47 -40.45 22.52
C THR A 435 -16.18 -40.50 24.02
N ASP A 436 -16.05 -39.35 24.68
CA ASP A 436 -16.97 -38.95 25.76
C ASP A 436 -16.67 -37.58 26.40
N ALA A 437 -17.78 -36.88 26.65
CA ALA A 437 -18.07 -35.90 27.71
C ALA A 437 -17.47 -34.49 27.71
N GLY A 438 -18.38 -33.50 27.78
CA GLY A 438 -18.09 -32.17 28.33
C GLY A 438 -18.91 -31.01 27.76
N GLN A 439 -20.24 -31.09 27.76
CA GLN A 439 -21.11 -29.93 27.53
C GLN A 439 -21.19 -29.07 28.80
N GLU A 440 -20.85 -27.78 28.71
CA GLU A 440 -21.54 -26.70 29.43
C GLU A 440 -21.73 -25.53 28.48
N GLY A 441 -22.99 -25.07 28.35
CA GLY A 441 -23.42 -24.12 27.35
C GLY A 441 -23.61 -22.69 27.88
N GLY A 442 -23.41 -21.74 26.97
CA GLY A 442 -24.01 -20.41 27.02
C GLY A 442 -24.69 -20.15 25.67
N ARG A 443 -26.02 -20.02 25.66
CA ARG A 443 -26.82 -19.75 24.46
C ARG A 443 -26.67 -18.28 24.06
N ALA A 444 -26.12 -18.02 22.88
CA ALA A 444 -26.34 -16.77 22.16
C ALA A 444 -27.63 -16.89 21.34
N GLU A 445 -28.50 -15.88 21.41
CA GLU A 445 -29.76 -15.81 20.70
C GLU A 445 -29.52 -15.80 19.18
N GLY A 446 -30.08 -16.79 18.49
CA GLY A 446 -29.77 -17.13 17.11
C GLY A 446 -30.48 -16.25 16.08
N LEU A 447 -29.71 -15.75 15.12
CA LEU A 447 -30.16 -15.70 13.73
C LEU A 447 -30.46 -17.16 13.34
N ASP A 448 -31.64 -17.45 12.78
CA ASP A 448 -32.04 -18.81 12.39
C ASP A 448 -30.91 -19.47 11.58
N ASP A 449 -30.33 -20.56 12.10
CA ASP A 449 -29.13 -21.21 11.55
C ASP A 449 -29.31 -21.56 10.06
N ALA A 450 -30.56 -21.77 9.63
CA ALA A 450 -30.93 -21.98 8.24
C ALA A 450 -30.73 -20.73 7.36
N ILE A 451 -31.05 -19.54 7.87
CA ILE A 451 -30.87 -18.25 7.17
C ILE A 451 -29.37 -17.93 7.06
N ALA A 452 -28.61 -18.17 8.13
CA ALA A 452 -27.16 -17.97 8.13
C ALA A 452 -26.47 -18.92 7.13
N ALA A 453 -26.85 -20.20 7.12
CA ALA A 453 -26.31 -21.19 6.18
C ALA A 453 -26.65 -20.86 4.72
N ASP A 454 -27.87 -20.38 4.44
CA ASP A 454 -28.29 -20.04 3.09
C ASP A 454 -27.60 -18.75 2.59
N ALA A 455 -27.43 -17.75 3.47
CA ALA A 455 -26.66 -16.54 3.16
C ALA A 455 -25.18 -16.86 2.84
N ILE A 456 -24.55 -17.75 3.60
CA ILE A 456 -23.18 -18.21 3.35
C ILE A 456 -23.10 -18.96 2.01
N ARG A 457 -24.07 -19.84 1.71
CA ARG A 457 -24.13 -20.57 0.44
C ARG A 457 -24.20 -19.63 -0.76
N VAL A 458 -25.10 -18.64 -0.71
CA VAL A 458 -25.27 -17.64 -1.78
C VAL A 458 -24.00 -16.79 -1.97
N LEU A 459 -23.33 -16.41 -0.88
CA LEU A 459 -22.05 -15.71 -0.94
C LEU A 459 -20.96 -16.55 -1.60
N VAL A 460 -20.82 -17.83 -1.21
CA VAL A 460 -19.84 -18.75 -1.79
C VAL A 460 -20.09 -18.97 -3.29
N GLU A 461 -21.34 -19.10 -3.71
CA GLU A 461 -21.70 -19.22 -5.13
C GLU A 461 -21.35 -17.95 -5.93
N ARG A 462 -21.59 -16.76 -5.36
CA ARG A 462 -21.20 -15.48 -5.98
C ARG A 462 -19.69 -15.33 -6.09
N PHE A 463 -18.93 -15.74 -5.08
CA PHE A 463 -17.47 -15.72 -5.12
C PHE A 463 -16.93 -16.68 -6.18
N ARG A 464 -17.49 -17.89 -6.31
CA ARG A 464 -17.12 -18.84 -7.38
C ARG A 464 -17.37 -18.28 -8.77
N ALA A 465 -18.54 -17.68 -8.99
CA ALA A 465 -18.85 -17.02 -10.26
C ALA A 465 -17.89 -15.86 -10.57
N HIS A 466 -17.47 -15.11 -9.54
CA HIS A 466 -16.48 -14.05 -9.68
C HIS A 466 -15.08 -14.60 -10.00
N GLU A 467 -14.65 -15.68 -9.36
CA GLU A 467 -13.38 -16.35 -9.68
C GLU A 467 -13.37 -16.89 -11.12
N GLU A 468 -14.46 -17.49 -11.59
CA GLU A 468 -14.58 -17.94 -12.97
C GLU A 468 -14.50 -16.77 -13.95
N THR A 469 -15.10 -15.63 -13.61
CA THR A 469 -15.01 -14.40 -14.40
C THR A 469 -13.57 -13.88 -14.46
N ILE A 470 -12.86 -13.88 -13.33
CA ILE A 470 -11.44 -13.49 -13.27
C ILE A 470 -10.59 -14.46 -14.10
N ARG A 471 -10.81 -15.78 -13.98
CA ARG A 471 -10.09 -16.79 -14.78
C ARG A 471 -10.31 -16.60 -16.27
N ALA A 472 -11.55 -16.33 -16.70
CA ALA A 472 -11.87 -16.04 -18.10
C ALA A 472 -11.14 -14.78 -18.59
N ARG A 473 -11.16 -13.69 -17.81
CA ARG A 473 -10.44 -12.45 -18.11
C ARG A 473 -8.93 -12.68 -18.23
N ASN A 474 -8.36 -13.53 -17.39
CA ASN A 474 -6.93 -13.87 -17.42
C ASN A 474 -6.52 -14.72 -18.64
N VAL A 475 -7.44 -15.48 -19.22
CA VAL A 475 -7.22 -16.15 -20.52
C VAL A 475 -7.19 -15.12 -21.65
N GLU A 476 -8.14 -14.17 -21.66
CA GLU A 476 -8.18 -13.09 -22.65
C GLU A 476 -6.94 -12.19 -22.58
N ILE A 477 -6.49 -11.85 -21.37
CA ILE A 477 -5.26 -11.06 -21.16
C ILE A 477 -4.04 -11.78 -21.73
N ARG A 478 -3.91 -13.09 -21.51
CA ARG A 478 -2.80 -13.89 -22.07
C ARG A 478 -2.82 -13.91 -23.59
N ALA A 479 -3.98 -14.09 -24.21
CA ALA A 479 -4.11 -14.01 -25.67
C ALA A 479 -3.73 -12.62 -26.22
N HIS A 480 -4.09 -11.55 -25.49
CA HIS A 480 -3.70 -10.19 -25.88
C HIS A 480 -2.19 -9.96 -25.75
N GLN A 481 -1.56 -10.48 -24.69
CA GLN A 481 -0.11 -10.41 -24.50
C GLN A 481 0.67 -11.15 -25.59
N GLU A 482 0.17 -12.30 -26.06
CA GLU A 482 0.76 -13.02 -27.19
C GLU A 482 0.66 -12.22 -28.49
N THR A 483 -0.47 -11.55 -28.72
CA THR A 483 -0.66 -10.66 -29.88
C THR A 483 0.32 -9.47 -29.84
N ILE A 484 0.54 -8.88 -28.66
CA ILE A 484 1.52 -7.79 -28.48
C ILE A 484 2.93 -8.29 -28.77
N ARG A 485 3.32 -9.47 -28.23
CA ARG A 485 4.64 -10.07 -28.49
C ARG A 485 4.87 -10.34 -29.98
N ALA A 486 3.84 -10.80 -30.70
CA ALA A 486 3.93 -10.99 -32.15
C ALA A 486 4.18 -9.66 -32.88
N ARG A 487 3.47 -8.59 -32.52
CA ARG A 487 3.70 -7.25 -33.07
C ARG A 487 5.08 -6.70 -32.75
N ASP A 488 5.62 -6.95 -31.56
CA ASP A 488 6.98 -6.51 -31.20
C ASP A 488 8.05 -7.18 -32.06
N VAL A 489 7.83 -8.45 -32.47
CA VAL A 489 8.71 -9.14 -33.41
C VAL A 489 8.64 -8.48 -34.79
N GLU A 490 7.43 -8.15 -35.28
CA GLU A 490 7.25 -7.44 -36.57
C GLU A 490 7.87 -6.04 -36.57
N ILE A 491 7.76 -5.31 -35.46
CA ILE A 491 8.37 -3.98 -35.29
C ILE A 491 9.89 -4.09 -35.33
N ARG A 492 10.48 -5.07 -34.63
CA ARG A 492 11.94 -5.30 -34.66
C ARG A 492 12.42 -5.63 -36.08
N ALA A 493 11.71 -6.49 -36.81
CA ALA A 493 12.02 -6.81 -38.19
C ALA A 493 11.96 -5.56 -39.10
N HIS A 494 10.96 -4.69 -38.94
CA HIS A 494 10.88 -3.43 -39.66
C HIS A 494 12.04 -2.48 -39.32
N GLN A 495 12.43 -2.39 -38.05
CA GLN A 495 13.57 -1.56 -37.63
C GLN A 495 14.88 -2.05 -38.24
N GLU A 496 15.08 -3.36 -38.37
CA GLU A 496 16.24 -3.94 -39.05
C GLU A 496 16.25 -3.62 -40.55
N MET A 497 15.11 -3.73 -41.23
CA MET A 497 15.00 -3.33 -42.64
C MET A 497 15.31 -1.84 -42.86
N ILE A 498 14.84 -0.97 -41.97
CA ILE A 498 15.16 0.47 -42.02
C ILE A 498 16.67 0.69 -41.86
N ARG A 499 17.29 0.03 -40.87
CA ARG A 499 18.75 0.12 -40.65
C ARG A 499 19.54 -0.36 -41.86
N ALA A 500 19.14 -1.46 -42.50
CA ALA A 500 19.79 -1.96 -43.71
C ALA A 500 19.71 -0.93 -44.85
N ARG A 501 18.53 -0.32 -45.03
CA ARG A 501 18.32 0.71 -46.07
C ARG A 501 19.11 1.99 -45.81
N ASP A 502 19.27 2.39 -44.55
CA ASP A 502 20.12 3.53 -44.16
C ASP A 502 21.61 3.29 -44.44
N VAL A 503 22.06 2.03 -44.44
CA VAL A 503 23.43 1.67 -44.84
C VAL A 503 23.59 1.80 -46.35
N GLU A 504 22.64 1.28 -47.13
CA GLU A 504 22.65 1.40 -48.60
C GLU A 504 22.61 2.87 -49.05
N ILE A 505 21.76 3.70 -48.44
CA ILE A 505 21.68 5.13 -48.76
C ILE A 505 23.02 5.83 -48.49
N ARG A 506 23.69 5.50 -47.38
CA ARG A 506 25.01 6.06 -47.06
C ARG A 506 26.07 5.66 -48.09
N ALA A 507 26.11 4.40 -48.50
CA ALA A 507 27.02 3.93 -49.55
C ALA A 507 26.78 4.66 -50.88
N LEU A 508 25.52 4.79 -51.31
CA LEU A 508 25.16 5.53 -52.54
C LEU A 508 25.52 7.03 -52.46
N GLN A 509 25.43 7.64 -51.28
CA GLN A 509 25.86 9.02 -51.07
C GLN A 509 27.38 9.18 -51.16
N GLU A 510 28.15 8.21 -50.67
CA GLU A 510 29.61 8.18 -50.79
C GLU A 510 30.06 8.01 -52.24
N ASP A 511 29.46 7.08 -52.98
CA ASP A 511 29.72 6.87 -54.40
C ASP A 511 29.41 8.13 -55.23
N ASN A 512 28.28 8.78 -54.96
CA ASN A 512 27.94 10.05 -55.62
C ASN A 512 28.94 11.17 -55.29
N ARG A 513 29.45 11.23 -54.06
CA ARG A 513 30.51 12.19 -53.68
C ARG A 513 31.82 11.87 -54.42
N ALA A 514 32.18 10.60 -54.55
CA ALA A 514 33.37 10.18 -55.30
C ALA A 514 33.27 10.50 -56.79
N LEU A 515 32.11 10.26 -57.42
CA LEU A 515 31.85 10.61 -58.82
C LEU A 515 31.88 12.13 -59.05
N LYS A 516 31.33 12.93 -58.14
CA LYS A 516 31.43 14.39 -58.22
C LYS A 516 32.88 14.87 -58.13
N LYS A 517 33.70 14.28 -57.25
CA LYS A 517 35.13 14.61 -57.14
C LYS A 517 35.91 14.26 -58.42
N ARG A 518 35.62 13.11 -59.07
CA ARG A 518 36.24 12.74 -60.34
C ARG A 518 35.90 13.72 -61.48
N LYS A 519 34.62 14.09 -61.61
CA LYS A 519 34.18 15.08 -62.62
C LYS A 519 34.77 16.48 -62.42
N ILE A 520 35.13 16.87 -61.20
CA ILE A 520 35.78 18.15 -60.89
C ILE A 520 37.30 18.08 -61.12
N GLY A 521 37.91 16.89 -61.11
CA GLY A 521 39.34 16.71 -61.41
C GLY A 521 39.68 16.55 -62.89
N GLU A 522 38.68 16.28 -63.74
CA GLU A 522 38.81 16.14 -65.20
C GLU A 522 38.41 17.41 -65.97
N ALA A 523 37.90 18.44 -65.28
CA ALA A 523 37.57 19.77 -65.81
C ALA A 523 38.60 20.79 -65.31
#